data_AF-A0A4Y6IDP7-F1
#
_entry.id   AF-A0A4Y6IDP7-F1
#
_cell.length_a   1.000
_cell.length_b   1.000
_cell.length_c   1.000
_cell.angle_alpha   90.00
_cell.angle_beta   90.00
_cell.angle_gamma   90.00
#
_symmetry.space_group_name_H-M   'P 1'
#
loop_
_entity.id
_entity.type
_entity.pdbx_description
1 polymer ?
#
loop_
_entity_poly.entity_id
_entity_poly.type
_entity_poly.pdbx_seq_one_letter_code
_entity_poly.pdbx_strand_id
1 'polypeptide(L)'
;MTDKSAVPETLTPEQQQALEQQREIWVREQFQKANRFLAEKGIIPGKVLVDQSRYLAPYVAVWKMETAKPAKKTYWVISGDLPTDVVEVGAAANPREVLRHFSLNWQLKAENLIRSGAVRDKTQAKFANLLISRAQSLYLMQNDEALWA
;
A
#
# COMPACT_ATOMS: atom_id res chain seq x y z
N MET A 1 19.55 30.39 32.28
CA MET A 1 20.06 29.44 31.28
C MET A 1 19.95 28.05 31.87
N THR A 2 18.88 27.33 31.54
CA THR A 2 18.78 25.90 31.83
C THR A 2 18.42 25.21 30.53
N ASP A 3 19.43 24.55 30.01
CA ASP A 3 19.43 23.56 28.97
C ASP A 3 18.34 22.51 29.25
N LYS A 4 17.33 22.45 28.37
CA LYS A 4 16.44 21.29 28.23
C LYS A 4 16.74 20.66 26.88
N SER A 5 17.92 20.06 26.79
CA SER A 5 18.20 18.96 25.88
C SER A 5 17.06 17.95 26.00
N ALA A 6 16.14 17.96 25.03
CA ALA A 6 15.13 16.94 24.89
C ALA A 6 15.84 15.63 24.56
N VAL A 7 15.98 14.77 25.56
CA VAL A 7 16.43 13.39 25.38
C VAL A 7 15.46 12.74 24.38
N PRO A 8 15.94 12.07 23.30
CA PRO A 8 15.04 11.27 22.47
C PRO A 8 14.46 10.17 23.35
N GLU A 9 13.16 10.25 23.62
CA GLU A 9 12.44 9.31 24.48
C GLU A 9 12.44 7.94 23.78
N THR A 10 13.33 7.05 24.24
CA THR A 10 13.45 5.69 23.70
C THR A 10 12.33 4.85 24.34
N LEU A 11 11.53 4.17 23.51
CA LEU A 11 10.40 3.35 23.97
C LEU A 11 10.86 2.28 24.97
N THR A 12 10.07 2.04 26.03
CA THR A 12 10.33 0.94 26.97
C THR A 12 10.15 -0.42 26.28
N PRO A 13 10.75 -1.52 26.79
CA PRO A 13 10.57 -2.86 26.24
C PRO A 13 9.09 -3.26 26.07
N GLU A 14 8.24 -2.90 27.04
CA GLU A 14 6.79 -3.17 27.00
C GLU A 14 6.09 -2.39 25.88
N GLN A 15 6.48 -1.12 25.69
CA GLN A 15 5.93 -0.30 24.60
C GLN A 15 6.37 -0.81 23.23
N GLN A 16 7.61 -1.28 23.10
CA GLN A 16 8.12 -1.89 21.88
C GLN A 16 7.37 -3.18 21.54
N GLN A 17 7.13 -4.04 22.54
CA GLN A 17 6.34 -5.25 22.37
C GLN A 17 4.90 -4.95 21.96
N ALA A 18 4.26 -3.96 22.59
CA ALA A 18 2.91 -3.55 22.23
C ALA A 18 2.84 -3.00 20.80
N LEU A 19 3.85 -2.23 20.37
CA LEU A 19 3.92 -1.72 19.01
C LEU A 19 4.10 -2.85 17.97
N GLU A 20 4.95 -3.83 18.25
CA GLU A 20 5.12 -4.99 17.36
C GLU A 20 3.83 -5.81 17.25
N GLN A 21 3.13 -6.03 18.37
CA GLN A 21 1.82 -6.69 18.36
C GLN A 21 0.79 -5.94 17.51
N GLN A 22 0.71 -4.61 17.65
CA GLN A 22 -0.16 -3.78 16.82
C GLN A 22 0.20 -3.88 15.34
N ARG A 23 1.50 -3.84 15.03
CA ARG A 23 2.02 -4.01 13.68
C ARG A 23 1.62 -5.36 13.09
N GLU A 24 1.76 -6.44 13.83
CA GLU A 24 1.36 -7.77 13.38
C GLU A 24 -0.16 -7.87 13.12
N ILE A 25 -0.98 -7.32 14.01
CA ILE A 25 -2.44 -7.27 13.85
C ILE A 25 -2.77 -6.55 12.54
N TRP A 26 -2.20 -5.36 12.35
CA TRP A 26 -2.42 -4.56 11.16
C TRP A 26 -1.98 -5.30 9.87
N VAL A 27 -0.82 -5.98 9.89
CA VAL A 27 -0.35 -6.78 8.73
C VAL A 27 -1.35 -7.90 8.40
N ARG A 28 -1.88 -8.60 9.40
CA ARG A 28 -2.90 -9.64 9.21
C ARG A 28 -4.19 -9.09 8.60
N GLU A 29 -4.66 -7.93 9.07
CA GLU A 29 -5.84 -7.25 8.53
C GLU A 29 -5.64 -6.84 7.06
N GLN A 30 -4.48 -6.25 6.75
CA GLN A 30 -4.16 -5.84 5.39
C GLN A 30 -4.01 -7.04 4.44
N PHE A 31 -3.48 -8.15 4.95
CA PHE A 31 -3.42 -9.41 4.18
C PHE A 31 -4.82 -9.91 3.81
N GLN A 32 -5.76 -9.90 4.76
CA GLN A 32 -7.14 -10.29 4.50
C GLN A 32 -7.82 -9.37 3.49
N LYS A 33 -7.57 -8.05 3.57
CA LYS A 33 -8.06 -7.05 2.61
C LYS A 33 -7.54 -7.31 1.20
N ALA A 34 -6.25 -7.62 1.06
CA ALA A 34 -5.61 -7.95 -0.22
C ALA A 34 -6.22 -9.23 -0.83
N ASN A 35 -6.37 -10.30 -0.04
CA ASN A 35 -6.95 -11.56 -0.52
C ASN A 35 -8.40 -11.41 -0.98
N ARG A 36 -9.22 -10.66 -0.22
CA ARG A 36 -10.62 -10.39 -0.59
C ARG A 36 -10.70 -9.67 -1.93
N PHE A 37 -9.88 -8.64 -2.10
CA PHE A 37 -9.84 -7.88 -3.35
C PHE A 37 -9.43 -8.74 -4.55
N LEU A 38 -8.42 -9.61 -4.40
CA LEU A 38 -8.06 -10.55 -5.46
C LEU A 38 -9.23 -11.48 -5.81
N ALA A 39 -9.92 -12.02 -4.81
CA ALA A 39 -11.08 -12.89 -5.03
C ALA A 39 -12.22 -12.16 -5.78
N GLU A 40 -12.49 -10.90 -5.45
CA GLU A 40 -13.44 -10.03 -6.17
C GLU A 40 -13.05 -9.80 -7.64
N LYS A 41 -11.76 -9.90 -7.96
CA LYS A 41 -11.22 -9.84 -9.33
C LYS A 41 -11.16 -11.20 -10.03
N GLY A 42 -11.66 -12.27 -9.40
CA GLY A 42 -11.57 -13.63 -9.93
C GLY A 42 -10.17 -14.25 -9.86
N ILE A 43 -9.28 -13.64 -9.07
CA ILE A 43 -7.91 -14.12 -8.84
C ILE A 43 -7.90 -14.87 -7.52
N ILE A 44 -7.53 -16.16 -7.54
CA ILE A 44 -7.43 -16.95 -6.31
C ILE A 44 -6.00 -16.83 -5.77
N PRO A 45 -5.81 -16.23 -4.58
CA PRO A 45 -4.51 -16.12 -3.95
C PRO A 45 -3.86 -17.49 -3.74
N GLY A 46 -2.55 -17.56 -3.96
CA GLY A 46 -1.72 -18.72 -3.64
C GLY A 46 -0.72 -18.36 -2.54
N LYS A 47 0.56 -18.32 -2.90
CA LYS A 47 1.67 -18.08 -1.96
C LYS A 47 2.04 -16.60 -1.89
N VAL A 48 2.29 -16.10 -0.68
CA VAL A 48 2.94 -14.80 -0.46
C VAL A 48 4.46 -14.99 -0.45
N LEU A 49 5.18 -14.18 -1.23
CA LEU A 49 6.63 -14.08 -1.19
C LEU A 49 6.98 -12.98 -0.18
N VAL A 50 7.06 -13.38 1.10
CA VAL A 50 7.18 -12.46 2.25
C VAL A 50 8.49 -11.68 2.21
N ASP A 51 9.58 -12.31 1.79
CA ASP A 51 10.91 -11.75 1.61
C ASP A 51 10.96 -10.63 0.56
N GLN A 52 10.03 -10.65 -0.39
CA GLN A 52 9.90 -9.67 -1.47
C GLN A 52 8.73 -8.71 -1.24
N SER A 53 8.04 -8.81 -0.11
CA SER A 53 6.96 -7.93 0.31
C SER A 53 7.49 -6.84 1.25
N ARG A 54 6.80 -5.71 1.36
CA ARG A 54 7.19 -4.60 2.25
C ARG A 54 5.97 -4.03 2.96
N TYR A 55 6.13 -3.74 4.25
CA TYR A 55 5.08 -3.17 5.10
C TYR A 55 5.58 -1.86 5.71
N LEU A 56 5.01 -0.75 5.28
CA LEU A 56 5.20 0.57 5.87
C LEU A 56 3.99 0.87 6.75
N ALA A 57 3.87 0.09 7.82
CA ALA A 57 2.75 0.20 8.76
C ALA A 57 2.77 1.58 9.46
N PRO A 58 1.59 2.17 9.75
CA PRO A 58 0.24 1.64 9.52
C PRO A 58 -0.36 2.05 8.16
N TYR A 59 0.46 2.53 7.22
CA TYR A 59 -0.04 3.21 6.02
C TYR A 59 -0.25 2.27 4.83
N VAL A 60 0.78 1.50 4.45
CA VAL A 60 0.76 0.70 3.21
C VAL A 60 1.47 -0.63 3.36
N ALA A 61 0.86 -1.68 2.82
CA ALA A 61 1.43 -2.99 2.64
C ALA A 61 1.47 -3.33 1.15
N VAL A 62 2.64 -3.76 0.67
CA VAL A 62 2.87 -4.25 -0.68
C VAL A 62 3.21 -5.72 -0.61
N TRP A 63 2.39 -6.53 -1.26
CA TRP A 63 2.50 -7.98 -1.28
C TRP A 63 2.97 -8.42 -2.66
N LYS A 64 3.98 -9.29 -2.69
CA LYS A 64 4.28 -10.08 -3.88
C LYS A 64 3.64 -11.45 -3.73
N MET A 65 2.68 -11.77 -4.60
CA MET A 65 1.81 -12.93 -4.42
C MET A 65 1.72 -13.76 -5.69
N GLU A 66 1.94 -15.06 -5.56
CA GLU A 66 1.63 -16.05 -6.59
C GLU A 66 0.14 -16.43 -6.51
N THR A 67 -0.46 -16.74 -7.66
CA THR A 67 -1.86 -17.13 -7.75
C THR A 67 -2.03 -18.62 -8.00
N ALA A 68 -3.05 -19.20 -7.39
CA ALA A 68 -3.41 -20.59 -7.63
C ALA A 68 -4.25 -20.75 -8.92
N LYS A 69 -5.13 -19.78 -9.20
CA LYS A 69 -6.00 -19.71 -10.39
C LYS A 69 -6.21 -18.24 -10.82
N PRO A 70 -6.54 -17.94 -12.10
CA PRO A 70 -6.84 -18.87 -13.21
C PRO A 70 -5.61 -19.54 -13.84
N ALA A 71 -4.42 -18.98 -13.66
CA ALA A 71 -3.14 -19.58 -14.01
C ALA A 71 -2.11 -19.22 -12.94
N LYS A 72 -0.97 -19.91 -12.93
CA LYS A 72 0.18 -19.51 -12.11
C LYS A 72 0.73 -18.19 -12.67
N LYS A 73 0.43 -17.11 -11.98
CA LYS A 73 0.95 -15.77 -12.23
C LYS A 73 1.44 -15.18 -10.91
N THR A 74 2.24 -14.14 -11.00
CA THR A 74 2.68 -13.36 -9.84
C THR A 74 2.18 -11.94 -9.99
N TYR A 75 1.69 -11.39 -8.89
CA TYR A 75 1.14 -10.06 -8.82
C TYR A 75 1.80 -9.27 -7.69
N TRP A 76 1.81 -7.96 -7.88
CA TRP A 76 1.92 -7.01 -6.80
C TRP A 76 0.52 -6.60 -6.36
N VAL A 77 0.25 -6.69 -5.05
CA VAL A 77 -1.01 -6.27 -4.45
C VAL A 77 -0.70 -5.19 -3.43
N ILE A 78 -1.48 -4.11 -3.43
CA ILE A 78 -1.32 -3.01 -2.46
C ILE A 78 -2.56 -2.92 -1.58
N SER A 79 -2.38 -2.76 -0.28
CA SER A 79 -3.44 -2.57 0.72
C SER A 79 -2.97 -1.65 1.85
N GLY A 80 -3.89 -1.17 2.70
CA GLY A 80 -3.60 -0.19 3.75
C GLY A 80 -4.69 0.88 3.85
N ASP A 81 -4.29 2.07 4.33
CA ASP A 81 -5.12 3.30 4.27
C ASP A 81 -5.08 3.91 2.86
N LEU A 82 -5.53 3.12 1.89
CA LEU A 82 -5.59 3.47 0.47
C LEU A 82 -6.55 2.51 -0.26
N PRO A 83 -6.94 2.82 -1.51
CA PRO A 83 -7.59 1.84 -2.37
C PRO A 83 -6.75 0.58 -2.52
N THR A 84 -7.35 -0.59 -2.32
CA THR A 84 -6.67 -1.84 -2.67
C THR A 84 -6.59 -1.95 -4.19
N ASP A 85 -5.43 -2.34 -4.71
CA ASP A 85 -5.21 -2.48 -6.14
C ASP A 85 -4.22 -3.61 -6.44
N VAL A 86 -4.14 -4.02 -7.71
CA VAL A 86 -3.30 -5.13 -8.15
C VAL A 86 -2.72 -4.88 -9.54
N VAL A 87 -1.45 -5.25 -9.74
CA VAL A 87 -0.81 -5.29 -11.05
C VAL A 87 0.01 -6.57 -11.20
N GLU A 88 0.21 -7.03 -12.44
CA GLU A 88 1.10 -8.17 -12.68
C GLU A 88 2.54 -7.82 -12.29
N VAL A 89 3.32 -8.84 -11.89
CA VAL A 89 4.68 -8.66 -11.37
C VAL A 89 5.61 -7.90 -12.33
N GLY A 90 5.38 -8.00 -13.63
CA GLY A 90 6.17 -7.30 -14.65
C GLY A 90 6.04 -5.77 -14.63
N ALA A 91 5.10 -5.21 -13.85
CA ALA A 91 4.94 -3.77 -13.70
C ALA A 91 6.10 -3.07 -12.96
N ALA A 92 6.85 -3.80 -12.12
CA ALA A 92 7.92 -3.27 -11.29
C ALA A 92 8.83 -4.38 -10.74
N ALA A 93 10.12 -4.09 -10.54
CA ALA A 93 11.08 -5.09 -10.08
C ALA A 93 11.01 -5.33 -8.55
N ASN A 94 10.63 -4.31 -7.78
CA ASN A 94 10.68 -4.31 -6.32
C ASN A 94 9.52 -3.50 -5.69
N PRO A 95 9.33 -3.58 -4.36
CA PRO A 95 8.23 -2.87 -3.69
C PRO A 95 8.27 -1.35 -3.84
N ARG A 96 9.46 -0.74 -3.90
CA ARG A 96 9.60 0.73 -4.07
C ARG A 96 9.10 1.17 -5.43
N GLU A 97 9.53 0.46 -6.47
CA GLU A 97 9.12 0.71 -7.84
C GLU A 97 7.63 0.47 -8.06
N VAL A 98 7.03 -0.52 -7.40
CA VAL A 98 5.59 -0.75 -7.57
C VAL A 98 4.75 0.31 -6.88
N LEU A 99 5.20 0.91 -5.77
CA LEU A 99 4.52 2.09 -5.20
C LEU A 99 4.51 3.26 -6.18
N ARG A 100 5.63 3.50 -6.88
CA ARG A 100 5.70 4.50 -7.96
C ARG A 100 4.71 4.15 -9.08
N HIS A 101 4.62 2.88 -9.47
CA HIS A 101 3.67 2.41 -10.48
C HIS A 101 2.20 2.68 -10.08
N PHE A 102 1.81 2.30 -8.85
CA PHE A 102 0.45 2.56 -8.34
C PHE A 102 0.14 4.06 -8.25
N SER A 103 1.10 4.87 -7.78
CA SER A 103 0.96 6.33 -7.73
C SER A 103 0.61 6.91 -9.11
N LEU A 104 1.38 6.56 -10.14
CA LEU A 104 1.14 7.04 -11.50
C LEU A 104 -0.20 6.55 -12.06
N ASN A 105 -0.52 5.26 -11.89
CA ASN A 105 -1.79 4.71 -12.36
C ASN A 105 -3.00 5.38 -11.71
N TRP A 106 -2.93 5.70 -10.42
CA TRP A 106 -4.02 6.36 -9.72
C TRP A 106 -4.18 7.82 -10.14
N GLN A 107 -3.08 8.54 -10.42
CA GLN A 107 -3.17 9.88 -11.02
C GLN A 107 -3.86 9.84 -12.38
N LEU A 108 -3.44 8.92 -13.26
CA LEU A 108 -4.04 8.76 -14.58
C LEU A 108 -5.53 8.37 -14.49
N LYS A 109 -5.87 7.47 -13.56
CA LYS A 109 -7.27 7.05 -13.33
C LYS A 109 -8.13 8.21 -12.83
N ALA A 110 -7.63 9.01 -11.91
CA ALA A 110 -8.33 10.20 -11.43
C ALA A 110 -8.53 11.23 -12.56
N GLU A 111 -7.48 11.50 -13.35
CA GLU A 111 -7.56 12.41 -14.49
C GLU A 111 -8.59 11.94 -15.52
N ASN A 112 -8.64 10.63 -15.82
CA ASN A 112 -9.63 10.06 -16.73
C ASN A 112 -11.08 10.23 -16.21
N LEU A 113 -11.30 10.09 -14.90
CA LEU A 113 -12.61 10.34 -14.28
C LEU A 113 -13.02 11.82 -14.41
N ILE A 114 -12.07 12.73 -14.26
CA ILE A 114 -12.29 14.18 -14.39
C ILE A 114 -12.62 14.52 -15.85
N ARG A 115 -11.77 14.10 -16.79
CA ARG A 115 -11.93 14.41 -18.22
C ARG A 115 -13.19 13.83 -18.84
N SER A 116 -13.58 12.63 -18.43
CA SER A 116 -14.83 11.99 -18.90
C SER A 116 -16.10 12.66 -18.34
N GLY A 117 -15.97 13.55 -17.36
CA GLY A 117 -17.11 14.17 -16.67
C GLY A 117 -17.80 13.23 -15.67
N ALA A 118 -17.21 12.05 -15.38
CA ALA A 118 -17.74 11.11 -14.38
C ALA A 118 -17.85 11.75 -12.99
N VAL A 119 -16.95 12.70 -12.68
CA VAL A 119 -16.95 13.47 -11.43
C VAL A 119 -18.16 14.40 -11.22
N ARG A 120 -19.10 14.49 -12.18
CA ARG A 120 -20.43 15.07 -11.90
C ARG A 120 -21.19 14.25 -10.88
N ASP A 121 -20.95 12.93 -10.83
CA ASP A 121 -21.40 12.10 -9.73
C ASP A 121 -20.50 12.30 -8.49
N LYS A 122 -21.13 12.49 -7.33
CA LYS A 122 -20.41 12.79 -6.08
C LYS A 122 -19.55 11.62 -5.59
N THR A 123 -19.96 10.38 -5.85
CA THR A 123 -19.19 9.21 -5.44
C THR A 123 -17.93 9.09 -6.30
N GLN A 124 -18.05 9.29 -7.61
CA GLN A 124 -16.90 9.33 -8.52
C GLN A 124 -15.96 10.49 -8.20
N ALA A 125 -16.48 11.67 -7.86
CA ALA A 125 -15.67 12.81 -7.44
C ALA A 125 -14.86 12.51 -6.17
N LYS A 126 -15.49 11.93 -5.15
CA LYS A 126 -14.80 11.50 -3.92
C LYS A 126 -13.73 10.47 -4.22
N PHE A 127 -14.02 9.51 -5.10
CA PHE A 127 -13.06 8.49 -5.48
C PHE A 127 -11.86 9.05 -6.25
N ALA A 128 -12.08 9.97 -7.19
CA ALA A 128 -11.00 10.66 -7.90
C ALA A 128 -10.09 11.44 -6.93
N ASN A 129 -10.67 12.16 -5.97
CA ASN A 129 -9.91 12.89 -4.94
C ASN A 129 -9.12 11.94 -4.03
N LEU A 130 -9.70 10.79 -3.66
CA LEU A 130 -9.00 9.76 -2.89
C LEU A 130 -7.78 9.23 -3.66
N LEU A 131 -7.95 8.92 -4.95
CA LEU A 131 -6.86 8.45 -5.82
C LEU A 131 -5.73 9.49 -5.92
N ILE A 132 -6.06 10.77 -6.12
CA ILE A 132 -5.08 11.86 -6.19
C ILE A 132 -4.29 11.96 -4.87
N SER A 133 -5.01 12.03 -3.75
CA SER A 133 -4.39 12.15 -2.43
C SER A 133 -3.46 10.98 -2.12
N ARG A 134 -3.92 9.74 -2.36
CA ARG A 134 -3.09 8.55 -2.08
C ARG A 134 -1.95 8.39 -3.06
N ALA A 135 -2.11 8.78 -4.32
CA ALA A 135 -1.01 8.79 -5.27
C ALA A 135 0.10 9.75 -4.84
N GLN A 136 -0.25 10.95 -4.36
CA GLN A 136 0.73 11.91 -3.83
C GLN A 136 1.46 11.33 -2.61
N SER A 137 0.73 10.72 -1.67
CA SER A 137 1.35 10.06 -0.51
C SER A 137 2.33 8.96 -0.92
N LEU A 138 1.95 8.09 -1.87
CA LEU A 138 2.84 7.03 -2.37
C LEU A 138 4.07 7.59 -3.08
N TYR A 139 3.93 8.69 -3.82
CA TYR A 139 5.04 9.36 -4.48
C TYR A 139 6.06 9.91 -3.47
N LEU A 140 5.59 10.48 -2.36
CA LEU A 140 6.47 10.95 -1.27
C LEU A 140 7.13 9.76 -0.59
N MET A 141 6.38 8.72 -0.23
CA MET A 141 6.91 7.52 0.45
C MET A 141 7.97 6.80 -0.38
N GLN A 142 7.81 6.69 -1.70
CA GLN A 142 8.81 6.03 -2.54
C GLN A 142 10.09 6.88 -2.70
N ASN A 143 10.03 8.21 -2.49
CA ASN A 143 11.20 9.08 -2.53
C ASN A 143 11.91 9.24 -1.17
N ASP A 144 11.31 8.76 -0.09
CA ASP A 144 11.87 8.88 1.26
C ASP A 144 12.88 7.76 1.53
N GLU A 145 14.17 8.06 1.37
CA GLU A 145 15.24 7.08 1.60
C GLU A 145 15.22 6.45 3.00
N ALA A 146 14.73 7.15 4.03
CA ALA A 146 14.67 6.60 5.37
C ALA A 146 13.65 5.44 5.48
N LEU A 147 12.61 5.44 4.65
CA LEU A 147 11.65 4.33 4.57
C LEU A 147 12.21 3.11 3.82
N TRP A 148 13.29 3.29 3.06
CA TRP A 148 13.89 2.29 2.17
C TRP A 148 15.33 1.88 2.50
N ALA A 149 15.91 2.47 3.55
CA ALA A 149 17.19 2.08 4.11
C ALA A 149 17.16 0.68 4.77
#